data_AF-A0A9Q0N7Y5-F1
#
_entry.id   AF-A0A9Q0N7Y5-F1
#
_cell.length_a   1.000
_cell.length_b   1.000
_cell.length_c   1.000
_cell.angle_alpha   90.00
_cell.angle_beta   90.00
_cell.angle_gamma   90.00
#
_symmetry.space_group_name_H-M   'P 1'
#
loop_
_entity.id
_entity.type
_entity.pdbx_description
1 polymer ?
#
loop_
_entity_poly.entity_id
_entity_poly.type
_entity_poly.pdbx_seq_one_letter_code
_entity_poly.pdbx_strand_id
1 'polypeptide(L)'
;MHNHYTTKRATVLALEEMLFEPLKILDHGFIRVIDYMGNDSAIVQAARVSYGKGTKQLSQDKGLINYLMRHKHTTPFEMCDIKFHIKLPIFVARQWIRHRTASVNEYSARYSILGNEFYLPERSNLAPQSQTNKQGRSMQEVPIEIADKVLALLEKDSKTCYQHYIEMMNQDEEGNIIEKNTIGITRELARMNLTLNYYTEWYWKVNLHNLLNFLLLRADSHAQYEIRVYADKMLEIVKNWVPLTYEAFNEYRLEGCNISKKGLTVIKKLINNEQVTQETSNMSKREWEELMQIIK
;
A
#
# COMPACT_ATOMS: atom_id res chain seq x y z
N MET A 1 -3.25 -25.27 -28.25
CA MET A 1 -3.83 -26.19 -27.25
C MET A 1 -3.31 -25.77 -25.89
N HIS A 2 -4.15 -25.23 -25.01
CA HIS A 2 -3.78 -25.07 -23.60
C HIS A 2 -3.91 -26.45 -22.95
N ASN A 3 -2.78 -27.07 -22.60
CA ASN A 3 -2.81 -28.26 -21.77
C ASN A 3 -3.25 -27.83 -20.37
N HIS A 4 -4.39 -28.34 -19.91
CA HIS A 4 -4.82 -28.17 -18.53
C HIS A 4 -4.01 -29.11 -17.64
N TYR A 5 -3.13 -28.55 -16.81
CA TYR A 5 -2.36 -29.30 -15.83
C TYR A 5 -2.98 -29.12 -14.44
N THR A 6 -3.22 -30.22 -13.73
CA THR A 6 -3.57 -30.17 -12.31
C THR A 6 -2.32 -29.88 -11.47
N THR A 7 -2.33 -28.80 -10.70
CA THR A 7 -1.19 -28.40 -9.86
C THR A 7 -1.12 -29.20 -8.56
N LYS A 8 0.10 -29.51 -8.10
CA LYS A 8 0.37 -30.03 -6.74
C LYS A 8 0.62 -28.91 -5.72
N ARG A 9 0.77 -27.67 -6.19
CA ARG A 9 0.98 -26.50 -5.33
C ARG A 9 -0.30 -26.17 -4.58
N ALA A 10 -0.18 -25.57 -3.41
CA ALA A 10 -1.33 -24.99 -2.73
C ALA A 10 -1.97 -23.92 -3.62
N THR A 11 -3.30 -23.97 -3.72
CA THR A 11 -4.11 -23.00 -4.46
C THR A 11 -5.19 -22.43 -3.55
N VAL A 12 -5.58 -21.19 -3.84
CA VAL A 12 -6.66 -20.48 -3.15
C VAL A 12 -7.64 -20.01 -4.20
N LEU A 13 -8.83 -20.62 -4.25
CA LEU A 13 -9.80 -20.42 -5.33
C LEU A 13 -10.12 -18.94 -5.56
N ALA A 14 -10.40 -18.19 -4.50
CA ALA A 14 -10.71 -16.76 -4.58
C ALA A 14 -9.55 -15.95 -5.18
N LEU A 15 -8.30 -16.33 -4.96
CA LEU A 15 -7.14 -15.64 -5.53
C LEU A 15 -6.86 -16.08 -6.96
N GLU A 16 -7.09 -17.35 -7.31
CA GLU A 16 -7.01 -17.85 -8.70
C GLU A 16 -7.97 -17.08 -9.62
N GLU A 17 -9.18 -16.77 -9.15
CA GLU A 17 -10.16 -15.95 -9.88
C GLU A 17 -9.72 -14.50 -10.08
N MET A 18 -8.79 -14.00 -9.25
CA MET A 18 -8.24 -12.64 -9.33
C MET A 18 -6.91 -12.56 -10.11
N LEU A 19 -6.30 -13.69 -10.45
CA LEU A 19 -5.01 -13.69 -11.14
C LEU A 19 -5.12 -13.02 -12.50
N PHE A 20 -4.15 -12.15 -12.79
CA PHE A 20 -4.02 -11.40 -14.05
C PHE A 20 -5.12 -10.36 -14.31
N GLU A 21 -6.14 -10.27 -13.47
CA GLU A 21 -7.18 -9.25 -13.56
C GLU A 21 -6.76 -7.94 -12.85
N PRO A 22 -6.80 -6.79 -13.55
CA PRO A 22 -6.45 -5.51 -12.94
C PRO A 22 -7.59 -4.97 -12.07
N LEU A 23 -7.29 -4.73 -10.79
CA LEU A 23 -8.13 -3.93 -9.90
C LEU A 23 -7.79 -2.45 -10.11
N LYS A 24 -8.69 -1.70 -10.76
CA LYS A 24 -8.51 -0.27 -11.05
C LYS A 24 -8.47 0.56 -9.75
N ILE A 25 -7.55 1.51 -9.69
CA ILE A 25 -7.30 2.38 -8.52
C ILE A 25 -6.97 3.79 -9.02
N LEU A 26 -7.51 4.82 -8.37
CA LEU A 26 -7.46 6.21 -8.86
C LEU A 26 -8.05 6.31 -10.28
N ASP A 27 -7.59 7.27 -11.08
CA ASP A 27 -8.06 7.52 -12.45
C ASP A 27 -7.47 6.55 -13.49
N HIS A 28 -6.18 6.20 -13.39
CA HIS A 28 -5.47 5.37 -14.37
C HIS A 28 -4.64 4.23 -13.75
N GLY A 29 -4.59 4.13 -12.43
CA GLY A 29 -3.79 3.13 -11.71
C GLY A 29 -4.46 1.76 -11.61
N PHE A 30 -3.67 0.76 -11.23
CA PHE A 30 -4.21 -0.56 -10.88
C PHE A 30 -3.25 -1.37 -10.00
N ILE A 31 -3.80 -2.39 -9.35
CA ILE A 31 -3.05 -3.54 -8.82
C ILE A 31 -3.55 -4.79 -9.52
N ARG A 32 -2.62 -5.64 -9.95
CA ARG A 32 -2.89 -6.94 -10.56
C ARG A 32 -2.07 -8.00 -9.85
N VAL A 33 -2.72 -9.07 -9.39
CA VAL A 33 -2.01 -10.21 -8.82
C VAL A 33 -1.44 -11.04 -9.97
N ILE A 34 -0.14 -11.30 -9.94
CA ILE A 34 0.56 -12.00 -11.01
C ILE A 34 0.92 -13.43 -10.60
N ASP A 35 1.26 -13.61 -9.33
CA ASP A 35 1.62 -14.92 -8.79
C ASP A 35 1.55 -14.87 -7.26
N TYR A 36 1.40 -16.04 -6.64
CA TYR A 36 1.48 -16.21 -5.19
C TYR A 36 1.99 -17.60 -4.82
N MET A 37 2.51 -17.72 -3.60
CA MET A 37 3.01 -18.96 -3.02
C MET A 37 2.51 -19.08 -1.58
N GLY A 38 1.92 -20.23 -1.26
CA GLY A 38 1.44 -20.53 0.09
C GLY A 38 0.04 -19.98 0.37
N ASN A 39 -0.48 -20.34 1.54
CA ASN A 39 -1.76 -19.94 2.10
C ASN A 39 -1.69 -20.11 3.64
N ASP A 40 -2.81 -19.96 4.36
CA ASP A 40 -2.85 -20.15 5.82
C ASP A 40 -2.26 -21.50 6.29
N SER A 41 -2.47 -22.59 5.51
CA SER A 41 -1.90 -23.89 5.85
C SER A 41 -0.38 -23.93 5.74
N ALA A 42 0.24 -23.16 4.84
CA ALA A 42 1.70 -23.06 4.74
C ALA A 42 2.31 -22.43 6.00
N ILE A 43 1.63 -21.42 6.57
CA ILE A 43 2.03 -20.75 7.82
C ILE A 43 1.97 -21.75 8.98
N VAL A 44 0.85 -22.46 9.10
CA VAL A 44 0.65 -23.49 10.14
C VAL A 44 1.66 -24.63 10.00
N GLN A 45 1.91 -25.09 8.78
CA GLN A 45 2.92 -26.12 8.50
C GLN A 45 4.30 -25.67 8.97
N ALA A 46 4.73 -24.46 8.59
CA ALA A 46 6.02 -23.92 8.97
C ALA A 46 6.16 -23.77 10.49
N ALA A 47 5.12 -23.28 11.17
CA ALA A 47 5.11 -23.16 12.63
C ALA A 47 5.20 -24.53 13.32
N ARG A 48 4.50 -25.55 12.80
CA ARG A 48 4.46 -26.91 13.39
C ARG A 48 5.72 -27.73 13.17
N VAL A 49 6.58 -27.41 12.19
CA VAL A 49 7.91 -28.04 12.08
C VAL A 49 8.69 -27.87 13.39
N SER A 50 8.47 -26.77 14.11
CA SER A 50 9.05 -26.52 15.43
C SER A 50 8.44 -27.37 16.56
N TYR A 51 7.26 -27.96 16.38
CA TYR A 51 6.50 -28.68 17.42
C TYR A 51 6.33 -30.19 17.18
N GLY A 52 6.84 -30.74 16.07
CA GLY A 52 6.72 -32.16 15.74
C GLY A 52 5.34 -32.56 15.16
N LYS A 53 5.25 -33.78 14.61
CA LYS A 53 4.05 -34.30 13.90
C LYS A 53 2.87 -34.47 14.88
N GLY A 54 1.96 -33.49 14.93
CA GLY A 54 0.68 -33.56 15.65
C GLY A 54 -0.53 -33.45 14.70
N THR A 55 -1.63 -34.11 15.08
CA THR A 55 -2.91 -34.24 14.35
C THR A 55 -3.58 -32.91 13.98
N LYS A 56 -4.23 -32.88 12.81
CA LYS A 56 -4.84 -31.70 12.17
C LYS A 56 -6.31 -31.49 12.60
N GLN A 57 -6.66 -30.28 13.05
CA GLN A 57 -8.04 -29.77 13.07
C GLN A 57 -8.06 -28.28 12.67
N LEU A 58 -9.02 -27.85 11.85
CA LEU A 58 -9.15 -26.46 11.38
C LEU A 58 -9.30 -25.42 12.53
N SER A 59 -9.98 -25.79 13.61
CA SER A 59 -10.09 -24.95 14.82
C SER A 59 -8.72 -24.71 15.49
N GLN A 60 -7.82 -25.69 15.42
CA GLN A 60 -6.46 -25.58 15.95
C GLN A 60 -5.59 -24.68 15.06
N ASP A 61 -5.85 -24.62 13.76
CA ASP A 61 -5.09 -23.80 12.81
C ASP A 61 -5.35 -22.31 13.03
N LYS A 62 -6.62 -21.89 13.16
CA LYS A 62 -6.98 -20.51 13.52
C LYS A 62 -6.40 -20.10 14.87
N GLY A 63 -6.52 -20.97 15.88
CA GLY A 63 -5.95 -20.72 17.21
C GLY A 63 -4.43 -20.52 17.17
N LEU A 64 -3.72 -21.32 16.36
CA LEU A 64 -2.28 -21.18 16.18
C LEU A 64 -1.92 -19.87 15.46
N ILE A 65 -2.60 -19.52 14.36
CA ILE A 65 -2.35 -18.25 13.65
C ILE A 65 -2.58 -17.04 14.58
N ASN A 66 -3.68 -17.04 15.34
CA ASN A 66 -3.94 -16.01 16.35
C ASN A 66 -2.82 -15.93 17.40
N TYR A 67 -2.35 -17.08 17.88
CA TYR A 67 -1.23 -17.14 18.82
C TYR A 67 0.04 -16.53 18.23
N LEU A 68 0.40 -16.89 16.98
CA LEU A 68 1.58 -16.39 16.30
C LEU A 68 1.52 -14.87 16.08
N MET A 69 0.38 -14.36 15.60
CA MET A 69 0.18 -12.93 15.35
C MET A 69 0.30 -12.11 16.64
N ARG A 70 -0.39 -12.54 17.70
CA ARG A 70 -0.40 -11.87 19.02
C ARG A 70 0.99 -11.84 19.68
N HIS A 71 1.77 -12.91 19.54
CA HIS A 71 3.12 -13.01 20.11
C HIS A 71 4.22 -12.52 19.16
N LYS A 72 3.84 -11.94 18.00
CA LYS A 72 4.79 -11.45 16.99
C LYS A 72 5.80 -12.53 16.56
N HIS A 73 5.36 -13.79 16.50
CA HIS A 73 6.13 -14.87 15.89
C HIS A 73 6.00 -14.78 14.36
N THR A 74 6.83 -13.95 13.75
CA THR A 74 6.64 -13.50 12.36
C THR A 74 7.16 -14.45 11.30
N THR A 75 8.18 -15.27 11.61
CA THR A 75 8.86 -16.11 10.62
C THR A 75 7.97 -17.12 9.89
N PRO A 76 6.91 -17.73 10.48
CA PRO A 76 5.99 -18.58 9.73
C PRO A 76 5.22 -17.83 8.64
N PHE A 77 4.94 -16.54 8.84
CA PHE A 77 4.26 -15.71 7.84
C PHE A 77 5.16 -15.38 6.64
N GLU A 78 6.49 -15.46 6.78
CA GLU A 78 7.42 -15.23 5.66
C GLU A 78 7.40 -16.37 4.62
N MET A 79 6.76 -17.50 4.93
CA MET A 79 6.64 -18.66 4.04
C MET A 79 5.56 -18.50 2.96
N CYS A 80 4.86 -17.36 2.96
CA CYS A 80 3.92 -16.97 1.92
C CYS A 80 4.48 -15.77 1.15
N ASP A 81 4.46 -15.82 -0.19
CA ASP A 81 4.93 -14.76 -1.09
C ASP A 81 3.83 -14.38 -2.07
N ILE A 82 3.79 -13.12 -2.48
CA ILE A 82 2.90 -12.63 -3.53
C ILE A 82 3.63 -11.64 -4.44
N LYS A 83 3.30 -11.67 -5.72
CA LYS A 83 3.86 -10.80 -6.75
C LYS A 83 2.74 -10.02 -7.41
N PHE A 84 2.89 -8.71 -7.42
CA PHE A 84 1.95 -7.78 -8.04
C PHE A 84 2.59 -7.12 -9.26
N HIS A 85 1.74 -6.77 -10.23
CA HIS A 85 2.02 -5.73 -11.21
C HIS A 85 1.17 -4.52 -10.84
N ILE A 86 1.83 -3.38 -10.64
CA ILE A 86 1.20 -2.19 -10.08
C ILE A 86 1.50 -1.02 -11.01
N LYS A 87 0.46 -0.29 -11.38
CA LYS A 87 0.55 1.01 -12.05
C LYS A 87 0.13 2.09 -11.08
N LEU A 88 1.00 3.06 -10.83
CA LEU A 88 0.83 4.07 -9.79
C LEU A 88 1.56 5.39 -10.14
N PRO A 89 1.14 6.54 -9.58
CA PRO A 89 1.86 7.79 -9.77
C PRO A 89 3.26 7.76 -9.15
N ILE A 90 4.24 8.46 -9.75
CA ILE A 90 5.63 8.48 -9.27
C ILE A 90 5.73 8.95 -7.80
N PHE A 91 4.93 9.92 -7.35
CA PHE A 91 4.95 10.36 -5.95
C PHE A 91 4.44 9.28 -4.97
N VAL A 92 3.56 8.38 -5.41
CA VAL A 92 3.09 7.21 -4.63
C VAL A 92 4.19 6.14 -4.62
N ALA A 93 4.80 5.87 -5.79
CA ALA A 93 5.94 4.95 -5.92
C ALA A 93 7.09 5.32 -4.97
N ARG A 94 7.41 6.61 -4.84
CA ARG A 94 8.47 7.09 -3.93
C ARG A 94 8.20 6.84 -2.45
N GLN A 95 6.93 6.75 -2.03
CA GLN A 95 6.57 6.37 -0.67
C GLN A 95 6.60 4.86 -0.47
N TRP A 96 6.20 4.12 -1.51
CA TRP A 96 6.13 2.67 -1.50
C TRP A 96 7.52 2.03 -1.50
N ILE A 97 8.47 2.53 -2.31
CA ILE A 97 9.83 1.99 -2.44
C ILE A 97 10.65 2.06 -1.14
N ARG A 98 10.18 2.82 -0.14
CA ARG A 98 10.79 2.88 1.21
C ARG A 98 10.67 1.57 1.98
N HIS A 99 9.80 0.66 1.54
CA HIS A 99 9.63 -0.69 2.08
C HIS A 99 10.65 -1.64 1.47
N ARG A 100 11.85 -1.66 2.07
CA ARG A 100 13.07 -2.29 1.54
C ARG A 100 13.06 -3.82 1.53
N THR A 101 12.12 -4.45 2.21
CA THR A 101 12.02 -5.92 2.35
C THR A 101 11.16 -6.56 1.25
N ALA A 102 11.15 -5.94 0.07
CA ALA A 102 10.47 -6.41 -1.14
C ALA A 102 11.44 -6.37 -2.33
N SER A 103 11.13 -7.13 -3.37
CA SER A 103 11.84 -7.08 -4.65
C SER A 103 11.02 -6.27 -5.65
N VAL A 104 11.66 -5.29 -6.30
CA VAL A 104 10.97 -4.35 -7.21
C VAL A 104 11.70 -4.30 -8.55
N ASN A 105 10.94 -4.29 -9.64
CA ASN A 105 11.44 -4.01 -10.98
C ASN A 105 10.52 -2.99 -11.65
N GLU A 106 11.01 -1.78 -11.84
CA GLU A 106 10.24 -0.64 -12.35
C GLU A 106 10.50 -0.39 -13.83
N TYR A 107 9.45 0.03 -14.53
CA TYR A 107 9.51 0.53 -15.89
C TYR A 107 10.53 1.67 -16.00
N SER A 108 11.55 1.47 -16.84
CA SER A 108 12.64 2.43 -16.97
C SER A 108 12.37 3.41 -18.10
N ALA A 109 12.06 4.66 -17.75
CA ALA A 109 11.96 5.77 -18.69
C ALA A 109 13.30 6.16 -19.37
N ARG A 110 14.40 5.42 -19.12
CA ARG A 110 15.65 5.54 -19.89
C ARG A 110 15.58 4.78 -21.20
N TYR A 111 14.92 3.61 -21.16
CA TYR A 111 14.83 2.69 -22.28
C TYR A 111 13.52 2.82 -23.02
N SER A 112 12.48 3.27 -22.33
CA SER A 112 11.13 3.32 -22.87
C SER A 112 10.54 4.72 -22.76
N ILE A 113 9.59 5.02 -23.63
CA ILE A 113 8.82 6.26 -23.59
C ILE A 113 7.70 6.09 -22.55
N LEU A 114 7.51 7.10 -21.70
CA LEU A 114 6.40 7.10 -20.74
C LEU A 114 5.13 7.53 -21.47
N GLY A 115 4.03 6.82 -21.21
CA GLY A 115 2.72 7.18 -21.75
C GLY A 115 2.23 8.53 -21.21
N ASN A 116 1.33 9.17 -21.96
CA ASN A 116 0.67 10.42 -21.57
C ASN A 116 -0.42 10.17 -20.49
N GLU A 117 -0.02 9.59 -19.36
CA GLU A 117 -0.91 9.23 -18.27
C GLU A 117 -0.40 9.83 -16.96
N PHE A 118 -1.19 10.71 -16.37
CA PHE A 118 -0.87 11.42 -15.14
C PHE A 118 -2.09 11.47 -14.23
N TYR A 119 -1.86 11.44 -12.93
CA TYR A 119 -2.91 11.47 -11.93
C TYR A 119 -3.49 12.88 -11.77
N LEU A 120 -4.81 12.95 -11.82
CA LEU A 120 -5.63 14.06 -11.35
C LEU A 120 -6.51 13.59 -10.19
N PRO A 121 -6.47 14.26 -9.03
CA PRO A 121 -7.35 13.90 -7.92
C PRO A 121 -8.81 14.24 -8.24
N GLU A 122 -9.73 13.45 -7.70
CA GLU A 122 -11.14 13.88 -7.66
C GLU A 122 -11.28 15.19 -6.86
N ARG A 123 -12.28 16.02 -7.19
CA ARG A 123 -12.54 17.28 -6.49
C ARG A 123 -12.68 17.10 -4.97
N SER A 124 -13.37 16.03 -4.55
CA SER A 124 -13.57 15.63 -3.14
C SER A 124 -12.26 15.37 -2.40
N ASN A 125 -11.19 15.04 -3.12
CA ASN A 125 -9.87 14.77 -2.56
C ASN A 125 -8.98 16.02 -2.46
N LEU A 126 -9.43 17.17 -2.97
CA LEU A 126 -8.76 18.45 -2.80
C LEU A 126 -9.19 19.10 -1.49
N ALA A 127 -8.23 19.26 -0.58
CA ALA A 127 -8.47 19.80 0.75
C ALA A 127 -7.29 20.66 1.22
N PRO A 128 -7.51 21.67 2.07
CA PRO A 128 -6.45 22.44 2.71
C PRO A 128 -5.52 21.57 3.55
N GLN A 129 -4.33 22.09 3.87
CA GLN A 129 -3.40 21.46 4.80
C GLN A 129 -4.03 21.33 6.20
N SER A 130 -3.93 20.15 6.83
CA SER A 130 -4.38 20.00 8.22
C SER A 130 -3.48 20.77 9.19
N GLN A 131 -4.10 21.47 10.15
CA GLN A 131 -3.39 22.20 11.20
C GLN A 131 -2.79 21.28 12.27
N THR A 132 -3.40 20.11 12.49
CA THR A 132 -2.97 19.11 13.49
C THR A 132 -2.08 18.03 12.86
N ASN A 133 -2.42 17.58 11.65
CA ASN A 133 -1.60 16.65 10.87
C ASN A 133 -0.87 17.41 9.76
N LYS A 134 0.33 17.92 10.06
CA LYS A 134 1.18 18.62 9.07
C LYS A 134 1.62 17.76 7.88
N GLN A 135 1.33 16.45 7.88
CA GLN A 135 1.63 15.53 6.78
C GLN A 135 0.40 15.22 5.91
N GLY A 136 -0.79 15.73 6.27
CA GLY A 136 -2.04 15.32 5.64
C GLY A 136 -3.02 16.46 5.36
N ARG A 137 -4.08 16.09 4.64
CA ARG A 137 -5.22 16.95 4.31
C ARG A 137 -6.07 17.22 5.54
N SER A 138 -6.68 18.40 5.60
CA SER A 138 -7.75 18.71 6.55
C SER A 138 -9.05 18.01 6.13
N MET A 139 -10.02 17.95 7.03
CA MET A 139 -11.37 17.46 6.72
C MET A 139 -12.24 18.50 6.00
N GLN A 140 -11.73 19.70 5.77
CA GLN A 140 -12.46 20.76 5.08
C GLN A 140 -12.30 20.61 3.58
N GLU A 141 -13.39 20.78 2.85
CA GLU A 141 -13.34 20.88 1.39
C GLU A 141 -12.86 22.27 0.97
N VAL A 142 -12.22 22.36 -0.19
CA VAL A 142 -11.95 23.66 -0.82
C VAL A 142 -13.19 24.12 -1.61
N PRO A 143 -13.44 25.44 -1.74
CA PRO A 143 -14.45 25.97 -2.64
C PRO A 143 -14.31 25.41 -4.06
N ILE A 144 -15.43 25.20 -4.75
CA ILE A 144 -15.45 24.54 -6.06
C ILE A 144 -14.62 25.30 -7.11
N GLU A 145 -14.63 26.63 -7.05
CA GLU A 145 -13.85 27.48 -7.95
C GLU A 145 -12.34 27.32 -7.74
N ILE A 146 -11.93 27.05 -6.49
CA ILE A 146 -10.53 26.78 -6.14
C ILE A 146 -10.15 25.38 -6.61
N ALA A 147 -11.00 24.38 -6.37
CA ALA A 147 -10.78 23.02 -6.86
C ALA A 147 -10.60 23.00 -8.38
N ASP A 148 -11.51 23.62 -9.12
CA ASP A 148 -11.48 23.67 -10.58
C ASP A 148 -10.23 24.38 -11.10
N LYS A 149 -9.85 25.49 -10.47
CA LYS A 149 -8.61 26.18 -10.81
C LYS A 149 -7.39 25.30 -10.60
N VAL A 150 -7.31 24.57 -9.48
CA VAL A 150 -6.19 23.68 -9.17
C VAL A 150 -6.13 22.51 -10.16
N LEU A 151 -7.26 21.88 -10.48
CA LEU A 151 -7.32 20.81 -11.47
C LEU A 151 -6.89 21.30 -12.86
N ALA A 152 -7.37 22.47 -13.28
CA ALA A 152 -6.98 23.06 -14.55
C ALA A 152 -5.48 23.37 -14.63
N LEU A 153 -4.86 23.82 -13.52
CA LEU A 153 -3.42 24.01 -13.43
C LEU A 153 -2.67 22.69 -13.59
N LEU A 154 -3.03 21.67 -12.79
CA LEU A 154 -2.40 20.35 -12.85
C LEU A 154 -2.49 19.73 -14.24
N GLU A 155 -3.68 19.76 -14.84
CA GLU A 155 -3.91 19.20 -16.16
C GLU A 155 -3.13 19.94 -17.26
N LYS A 156 -3.18 21.29 -17.24
CA LYS A 156 -2.45 22.12 -18.21
C LYS A 156 -0.95 21.89 -18.09
N ASP A 157 -0.41 21.89 -16.88
CA ASP A 157 1.02 21.73 -16.65
C ASP A 157 1.47 20.33 -17.07
N SER A 158 0.73 19.27 -16.71
CA SER A 158 1.05 17.91 -17.14
C SER A 158 1.04 17.78 -18.68
N LYS A 159 0.02 18.31 -19.36
CA LYS A 159 -0.07 18.28 -20.84
C LYS A 159 1.08 19.05 -21.50
N THR A 160 1.38 20.24 -20.98
CA THR A 160 2.48 21.08 -21.50
C THR A 160 3.83 20.38 -21.31
N CYS A 161 4.06 19.80 -20.13
CA CYS A 161 5.26 19.02 -19.85
C CYS A 161 5.41 17.80 -20.77
N TYR A 162 4.30 17.12 -21.11
CA TYR A 162 4.32 16.01 -22.07
C TYR A 162 4.71 16.48 -23.47
N GLN A 163 4.11 17.58 -23.93
CA GLN A 163 4.41 18.13 -25.26
C GLN A 163 5.89 18.47 -25.38
N HIS A 164 6.45 19.17 -24.39
CA HIS A 164 7.89 19.46 -24.35
C HIS A 164 8.73 18.18 -24.24
N TYR A 165 8.27 17.14 -23.54
CA TYR A 165 8.96 15.85 -23.46
C TYR A 165 9.09 15.19 -24.83
N ILE A 166 7.99 15.13 -25.59
CA ILE A 166 7.94 14.62 -26.96
C ILE A 166 8.79 15.47 -27.91
N GLU A 167 8.66 16.79 -27.85
CA GLU A 167 9.45 17.75 -28.64
C GLU A 167 10.96 17.57 -28.40
N MET A 168 11.38 17.53 -27.12
CA MET A 168 12.78 17.33 -26.76
C MET A 168 13.34 16.01 -27.29
N MET A 169 12.57 14.92 -27.26
CA MET A 169 13.03 13.62 -27.80
C MET A 169 12.97 13.55 -29.32
N ASN A 170 12.12 14.36 -29.96
CA ASN A 170 11.73 14.22 -31.36
C ASN A 170 11.25 12.79 -31.69
N GLN A 171 10.48 12.18 -30.78
CA GLN A 171 9.93 10.83 -30.92
C GLN A 171 8.48 10.78 -30.47
N ASP A 172 7.61 10.09 -31.23
CA ASP A 172 6.25 9.75 -30.81
C ASP A 172 6.26 8.63 -29.75
N GLU A 173 5.07 8.23 -29.26
CA GLU A 173 4.95 7.21 -28.20
C GLU A 173 5.49 5.85 -28.62
N GLU A 174 5.45 5.53 -29.91
CA GLU A 174 6.01 4.32 -30.51
C GLU A 174 7.54 4.40 -30.75
N GLY A 175 8.12 5.60 -30.60
CA GLY A 175 9.54 5.86 -30.78
C GLY A 175 9.95 6.22 -32.20
N ASN A 176 8.99 6.51 -33.08
CA ASN A 176 9.27 6.99 -34.44
C ASN A 176 9.69 8.46 -34.41
N ILE A 177 10.61 8.82 -35.30
CA ILE A 177 11.06 10.20 -35.45
C ILE A 177 9.92 11.06 -36.00
N ILE A 178 9.59 12.15 -35.29
CA ILE A 178 8.52 13.08 -35.69
C ILE A 178 9.02 14.00 -36.81
N GLU A 179 10.19 14.61 -36.64
CA GLU A 179 10.79 15.55 -37.59
C GLU A 179 12.15 15.06 -38.09
N LYS A 180 12.26 14.73 -39.38
CA LYS A 180 13.47 14.11 -39.95
C LYS A 180 14.74 14.97 -39.85
N ASN A 181 14.60 16.29 -39.80
CA ASN A 181 15.74 17.23 -39.81
C ASN A 181 16.05 17.81 -38.43
N THR A 182 15.41 17.29 -37.38
CA THR A 182 15.56 17.79 -36.00
C THR A 182 16.27 16.74 -35.16
N ILE A 183 17.26 17.15 -34.36
CA ILE A 183 17.97 16.24 -33.44
C ILE A 183 17.32 16.34 -32.07
N GLY A 184 16.76 15.23 -31.58
CA GLY A 184 16.25 15.12 -30.21
C GLY A 184 17.33 14.74 -29.20
N ILE A 185 17.09 15.04 -27.92
CA ILE A 185 17.92 14.59 -26.79
C ILE A 185 17.50 13.18 -26.34
N THR A 186 18.32 12.56 -25.51
CA THR A 186 18.07 11.20 -25.00
C THR A 186 16.83 11.15 -24.10
N ARG A 187 16.14 9.99 -24.11
CA ARG A 187 14.97 9.72 -23.24
C ARG A 187 15.26 9.97 -21.77
N GLU A 188 16.46 9.61 -21.31
CA GLU A 188 16.85 9.78 -19.92
C GLU A 188 16.97 11.25 -19.48
N LEU A 189 17.27 12.15 -20.41
CA LEU A 189 17.32 13.59 -20.18
C LEU A 189 15.93 14.24 -20.37
N ALA A 190 15.23 13.91 -21.46
CA ALA A 190 13.93 14.50 -21.76
C ALA A 190 12.89 14.27 -20.66
N ARG A 191 12.87 13.07 -20.06
CA ARG A 191 11.93 12.72 -18.98
C ARG A 191 12.05 13.59 -17.72
N MET A 192 13.15 14.33 -17.54
CA MET A 192 13.33 15.21 -16.38
C MET A 192 12.26 16.31 -16.32
N ASN A 193 11.60 16.59 -17.44
CA ASN A 193 10.51 17.56 -17.53
C ASN A 193 9.15 17.02 -17.07
N LEU A 194 9.01 15.70 -16.89
CA LEU A 194 7.75 15.10 -16.45
C LEU A 194 7.53 15.31 -14.95
N THR A 195 6.30 15.66 -14.58
CA THR A 195 5.90 15.95 -13.20
C THR A 195 5.72 14.67 -12.37
N LEU A 196 5.72 14.79 -11.04
CA LEU A 196 5.63 13.62 -10.14
C LEU A 196 4.28 12.87 -10.18
N ASN A 197 3.24 13.45 -10.78
CA ASN A 197 1.93 12.82 -10.93
C ASN A 197 1.84 11.88 -12.14
N TYR A 198 2.85 11.81 -13.00
CA TYR A 198 2.90 10.80 -14.06
C TYR A 198 2.88 9.39 -13.51
N TYR A 199 2.23 8.48 -14.23
CA TYR A 199 2.18 7.07 -13.88
C TYR A 199 3.47 6.35 -14.28
N THR A 200 3.88 5.43 -13.41
CA THR A 200 4.91 4.43 -13.64
C THR A 200 4.30 3.06 -13.36
N GLU A 201 5.01 2.01 -13.74
CA GLU A 201 4.60 0.63 -13.50
C GLU A 201 5.76 -0.19 -12.94
N TRP A 202 5.46 -1.13 -12.06
CA TRP A 202 6.46 -2.08 -11.60
C TRP A 202 5.89 -3.46 -11.31
N TYR A 203 6.79 -4.44 -11.28
CA TYR A 203 6.57 -5.66 -10.53
C TYR A 203 7.06 -5.46 -9.10
N TRP A 204 6.23 -5.86 -8.14
CA TRP A 204 6.54 -5.79 -6.71
C TRP A 204 6.25 -7.14 -6.05
N LYS A 205 7.29 -7.83 -5.58
CA LYS A 205 7.21 -9.12 -4.89
C LYS A 205 7.54 -8.95 -3.41
N VAL A 206 6.72 -9.51 -2.54
CA VAL A 206 6.90 -9.41 -1.09
C VAL A 206 6.41 -10.68 -0.40
N ASN A 207 7.00 -11.00 0.76
CA ASN A 207 6.44 -12.03 1.64
C ASN A 207 5.29 -11.47 2.50
N LEU A 208 4.44 -12.35 3.04
CA LEU A 208 3.24 -11.93 3.74
C LEU A 208 3.55 -11.15 5.02
N HIS A 209 4.59 -11.49 5.80
CA HIS A 209 4.97 -10.70 6.97
C HIS A 209 5.25 -9.22 6.61
N ASN A 210 6.06 -9.00 5.58
CA ASN A 210 6.43 -7.67 5.14
C ASN A 210 5.28 -6.94 4.43
N LEU A 211 4.40 -7.67 3.75
CA LEU A 211 3.15 -7.13 3.22
C LEU A 211 2.24 -6.63 4.33
N LEU A 212 2.03 -7.41 5.39
CA LEU A 212 1.21 -6.99 6.53
C LEU A 212 1.80 -5.75 7.22
N ASN A 213 3.12 -5.64 7.32
CA ASN A 213 3.76 -4.43 7.81
C ASN A 213 3.57 -3.22 6.88
N PHE A 214 3.65 -3.43 5.56
CA PHE A 214 3.31 -2.38 4.58
C PHE A 214 1.87 -1.90 4.78
N LEU A 215 0.92 -2.82 4.86
CA LEU A 215 -0.50 -2.52 4.99
C LEU A 215 -0.80 -1.80 6.31
N LEU A 216 -0.19 -2.21 7.42
CA LEU A 216 -0.31 -1.52 8.70
C LEU A 216 0.09 -0.04 8.61
N LEU A 217 1.11 0.29 7.82
CA LEU A 217 1.63 1.65 7.70
C LEU A 217 0.94 2.47 6.59
N ARG A 218 0.31 1.81 5.62
CA ARG A 218 -0.23 2.45 4.41
C ARG A 218 -1.75 2.48 4.34
N ALA A 219 -2.44 1.55 5.01
CA ALA A 219 -3.89 1.62 5.24
C ALA A 219 -4.26 2.57 6.40
N ASP A 220 -3.26 3.20 7.03
CA ASP A 220 -3.46 4.14 8.14
C ASP A 220 -3.99 5.51 7.66
N SER A 221 -4.82 6.16 8.47
CA SER A 221 -5.39 7.48 8.17
C SER A 221 -4.35 8.58 8.02
N HIS A 222 -3.18 8.45 8.64
CA HIS A 222 -2.06 9.39 8.53
C HIS A 222 -1.27 9.22 7.22
N ALA A 223 -1.40 8.07 6.54
CA ALA A 223 -0.81 7.90 5.22
C ALA A 223 -1.53 8.79 4.20
N GLN A 224 -0.80 9.20 3.16
CA GLN A 224 -1.39 9.95 2.07
C GLN A 224 -2.54 9.14 1.42
N TYR A 225 -3.66 9.80 1.14
CA TYR A 225 -4.85 9.16 0.57
C TYR A 225 -4.51 8.27 -0.64
N GLU A 226 -3.69 8.77 -1.56
CA GLU A 226 -3.36 8.02 -2.77
C GLU A 226 -2.60 6.72 -2.54
N ILE A 227 -1.77 6.57 -1.50
CA ILE A 227 -1.17 5.26 -1.19
C ILE A 227 -2.13 4.39 -0.37
N ARG A 228 -3.03 5.01 0.40
CA ARG A 228 -4.04 4.31 1.20
C ARG A 228 -5.03 3.56 0.33
N VAL A 229 -5.52 4.15 -0.75
CA VAL A 229 -6.44 3.44 -1.67
C VAL A 229 -5.81 2.19 -2.30
N TYR A 230 -4.49 2.17 -2.52
CA TYR A 230 -3.78 0.94 -2.93
C TYR A 230 -3.71 -0.06 -1.79
N ALA A 231 -3.37 0.39 -0.58
CA ALA A 231 -3.31 -0.46 0.60
C ALA A 231 -4.67 -1.11 0.92
N ASP A 232 -5.78 -0.37 0.79
CA ASP A 232 -7.13 -0.87 1.01
C ASP A 232 -7.48 -1.99 0.02
N LYS A 233 -7.14 -1.82 -1.27
CA LYS A 233 -7.30 -2.90 -2.27
C LYS A 233 -6.39 -4.09 -2.01
N MET A 234 -5.18 -3.88 -1.48
CA MET A 234 -4.33 -4.98 -1.08
C MET A 234 -4.85 -5.71 0.16
N LEU A 235 -5.55 -5.04 1.08
CA LEU A 235 -6.24 -5.69 2.19
C LEU A 235 -7.35 -6.63 1.71
N GLU A 236 -8.12 -6.21 0.71
CA GLU A 236 -9.11 -7.08 0.04
C GLU A 236 -8.42 -8.32 -0.57
N ILE A 237 -7.28 -8.15 -1.22
CA ILE A 237 -6.49 -9.28 -1.78
C ILE A 237 -6.00 -10.22 -0.67
N VAL A 238 -5.44 -9.68 0.42
CA VAL A 238 -4.95 -10.48 1.56
C VAL A 238 -6.10 -11.25 2.21
N LYS A 239 -7.28 -10.64 2.36
CA LYS A 239 -8.48 -11.31 2.86
C LYS A 239 -8.89 -12.51 2.01
N ASN A 240 -8.80 -12.39 0.68
CA ASN A 240 -9.11 -13.48 -0.24
C ASN A 240 -8.00 -14.55 -0.30
N TRP A 241 -6.75 -14.17 -0.07
CA TRP A 241 -5.60 -15.07 -0.12
C TRP A 241 -5.40 -15.91 1.15
N VAL A 242 -5.40 -15.26 2.31
CA VAL A 242 -5.05 -15.84 3.62
C VAL A 242 -6.07 -15.40 4.68
N PRO A 243 -7.34 -15.81 4.56
CA PRO A 243 -8.44 -15.29 5.38
C PRO A 243 -8.21 -15.45 6.89
N LEU A 244 -7.64 -16.55 7.37
CA LEU A 244 -7.40 -16.74 8.80
C LEU A 244 -6.32 -15.77 9.31
N THR A 245 -5.29 -15.55 8.51
CA THR A 245 -4.24 -14.57 8.81
C THR A 245 -4.77 -13.14 8.73
N TYR A 246 -5.63 -12.83 7.76
CA TYR A 246 -6.27 -11.53 7.67
C TYR A 246 -7.11 -11.23 8.91
N GLU A 247 -7.95 -12.17 9.35
CA GLU A 247 -8.74 -12.02 10.58
C GLU A 247 -7.85 -11.75 11.80
N ALA A 248 -6.77 -12.53 11.97
CA ALA A 248 -5.81 -12.32 13.05
C ALA A 248 -5.09 -10.97 12.95
N PHE A 249 -4.72 -10.55 11.74
CA PHE A 249 -4.09 -9.26 11.49
C PHE A 249 -5.06 -8.10 11.80
N ASN A 250 -6.33 -8.21 11.41
CA ASN A 250 -7.34 -7.22 11.72
C ASN A 250 -7.49 -7.03 13.23
N GLU A 251 -7.75 -8.13 13.95
CA GLU A 251 -7.95 -8.17 15.39
C GLU A 251 -6.75 -7.61 16.18
N TYR A 252 -5.55 -8.09 15.91
CA TYR A 252 -4.39 -7.82 16.77
C TYR A 252 -3.51 -6.66 16.30
N ARG A 253 -3.69 -6.18 15.07
CA ARG A 253 -2.79 -5.17 14.47
C ARG A 253 -3.50 -3.98 13.86
N LEU A 254 -4.53 -4.16 13.04
CA LEU A 254 -5.23 -3.02 12.40
C LEU A 254 -6.19 -2.32 13.36
N GLU A 255 -7.05 -3.10 14.03
CA GLU A 255 -8.02 -2.59 15.01
C GLU A 255 -7.46 -2.65 16.44
N GLY A 256 -6.33 -3.33 16.63
CA GLY A 256 -5.58 -3.34 17.88
C GLY A 256 -4.73 -2.08 18.07
N CYS A 257 -4.42 -1.75 19.32
CA CYS A 257 -3.50 -0.66 19.66
C CYS A 257 -2.39 -1.12 20.61
N ASN A 258 -1.25 -0.43 20.59
CA ASN A 258 -0.20 -0.62 21.59
C ASN A 258 -0.33 0.43 22.68
N ILE A 259 -0.38 0.01 23.93
CA ILE A 259 -0.46 0.91 25.08
C ILE A 259 0.93 1.01 25.72
N SER A 260 1.43 2.23 25.89
CA SER A 260 2.73 2.47 26.53
C SER A 260 2.70 2.05 28.00
N LYS A 261 3.88 1.86 28.62
CA LYS A 261 3.97 1.57 30.07
C LYS A 261 3.22 2.62 30.92
N LYS A 262 3.32 3.90 30.53
CA LYS A 262 2.62 5.01 31.19
C LYS A 262 1.11 4.89 30.97
N GLY A 263 0.67 4.67 29.74
CA GLY A 263 -0.75 4.49 29.44
C GLY A 263 -1.38 3.30 30.17
N LEU A 264 -0.67 2.17 30.28
CA LEU A 264 -1.11 1.03 31.08
C LEU A 264 -1.26 1.38 32.56
N THR A 265 -0.42 2.27 33.09
CA THR A 265 -0.51 2.73 34.48
C THR A 265 -1.73 3.61 34.67
N VAL A 266 -1.99 4.53 33.73
CA VAL A 266 -3.20 5.38 33.73
C VAL A 266 -4.46 4.52 33.66
N ILE A 267 -4.52 3.55 32.74
CA ILE A 267 -5.69 2.65 32.62
C ILE A 267 -5.95 1.87 33.90
N LYS A 268 -4.91 1.31 34.54
CA LYS A 268 -5.06 0.60 35.82
C LYS A 268 -5.67 1.49 36.90
N LYS A 269 -5.20 2.73 37.00
CA LYS A 269 -5.73 3.72 37.95
C LYS A 269 -7.19 4.07 37.64
N LEU A 270 -7.52 4.30 36.37
CA LEU A 270 -8.91 4.58 35.94
C LEU A 270 -9.86 3.41 36.27
N ILE A 271 -9.44 2.16 36.03
CA ILE A 271 -10.22 0.96 36.38
C ILE A 271 -10.45 0.87 37.90
N ASN A 272 -9.50 1.34 38.70
CA ASN A 272 -9.62 1.41 40.16
C ASN A 272 -10.40 2.64 40.66
N ASN A 273 -11.04 3.42 39.77
CA ASN A 273 -11.71 4.69 40.09
C ASN A 273 -10.79 5.75 40.74
N GLU A 274 -9.47 5.65 40.52
CA GLU A 274 -8.52 6.68 40.95
C GLU A 274 -8.57 7.88 40.00
N GLN A 275 -8.49 9.09 40.54
CA GLN A 275 -8.37 10.29 39.71
C GLN A 275 -6.96 10.41 39.13
N VAL A 276 -6.89 10.49 37.79
CA VAL A 276 -5.64 10.75 37.06
C VAL A 276 -5.89 11.86 36.05
N THR A 277 -5.03 12.86 36.09
CA THR A 277 -4.98 13.96 35.12
C THR A 277 -3.75 13.85 34.23
N GLN A 278 -3.71 14.64 33.15
CA GLN A 278 -2.54 14.68 32.27
C GLN A 278 -1.26 15.05 33.05
N GLU A 279 -1.32 16.01 33.97
CA GLU A 279 -0.19 16.49 34.77
C GLU A 279 0.35 15.40 35.70
N THR A 280 -0.55 14.58 36.26
CA THR A 280 -0.20 13.49 37.20
C THR A 280 0.21 12.18 36.50
N SER A 281 0.03 12.11 35.18
CA SER A 281 0.31 10.90 34.38
C SER A 281 1.77 10.77 33.93
N ASN A 282 2.56 11.86 34.02
CA ASN A 282 3.89 11.99 33.41
C ASN A 282 3.92 11.74 31.89
N MET A 283 2.77 11.78 31.21
CA MET A 283 2.66 11.68 29.75
C MET A 283 2.76 13.08 29.13
N SER A 284 3.29 13.17 27.91
CA SER A 284 3.17 14.42 27.15
C SER A 284 1.70 14.70 26.85
N LYS A 285 1.33 15.97 26.59
CA LYS A 285 -0.04 16.33 26.21
C LYS A 285 -0.56 15.48 25.05
N ARG A 286 0.27 15.30 24.02
CA ARG A 286 -0.06 14.48 22.85
C ARG A 286 -0.25 13.00 23.20
N GLU A 287 0.67 12.41 23.95
CA GLU A 287 0.58 10.99 24.37
C GLU A 287 -0.67 10.75 25.24
N TRP A 288 -1.04 11.71 26.08
CA TRP A 288 -2.26 11.66 26.88
C TRP A 288 -3.52 11.75 26.02
N GLU A 289 -3.58 12.70 25.07
CA GLU A 289 -4.70 12.84 24.14
C GLU A 289 -4.88 11.56 23.30
N GLU A 290 -3.79 10.99 22.78
CA GLU A 290 -3.80 9.72 22.04
C GLU A 290 -4.35 8.57 22.89
N LEU A 291 -3.91 8.43 24.15
CA LEU A 291 -4.43 7.42 25.07
C LEU A 291 -5.92 7.63 25.37
N MET A 292 -6.34 8.86 25.66
CA MET A 292 -7.74 9.17 25.98
C MET A 292 -8.65 8.96 24.77
N GLN A 293 -8.16 9.11 23.55
CA GLN A 293 -8.90 8.74 22.34
C GLN A 293 -9.04 7.22 22.18
N ILE A 294 -8.04 6.44 22.60
CA ILE A 294 -8.10 4.96 22.54
C ILE A 294 -9.15 4.38 23.50
N ILE A 295 -9.31 4.97 24.69
CA ILE A 295 -10.16 4.40 25.76
C ILE A 295 -11.57 5.01 25.84
N LYS A 296 -11.89 6.01 25.02
CA LYS A 296 -13.22 6.61 24.90
C LYS A 296 -14.10 5.82 23.94
#